data_AF-A0A7C4JAT1-F1
#
_entry.id   AF-A0A7C4JAT1-F1
#
_cell.length_a   1.000
_cell.length_b   1.000
_cell.length_c   1.000
_cell.angle_alpha   90.00
_cell.angle_beta   90.00
_cell.angle_gamma   90.00
#
_symmetry.space_group_name_H-M   'P 1'
#
loop_
_entity.id
_entity.type
_entity.pdbx_description
1 polymer ?
#
loop_
_entity_poly.entity_id
_entity_poly.type
_entity_poly.pdbx_seq_one_letter_code
_entity_poly.pdbx_strand_id
1 'polypeptide(L)'
;IFPTGEPPEELPSTHQKLYDMIVRRFLAVFSKPAVLESTHADLDIGGQRFFLRGQRILDPGWLESYGKYVSYEEQMIPEIEKGEELKVKNILLEERRTQPPPRFNPASLVKEMEARGLGTEATRGPIVQTLYQRGYIQGRQITVTRLGETVVESLRICPAILSEELTARFEREMMEIQEGKANWEDVVKKAERELSTLLEKMKAREKEVGERLIEAYKLALRKSFGKCPKCGKNLRMVIAQKSGKRFVGCEGYPSCDFSLPLPQQGSIEILDTPCKICGWPVILVRRSGKRPYRTCLNPSCSSKNRLKDVYNQQE
;
A
#
# COMPACT_ATOMS: atom_id res chain seq x y z
N ILE A 1 21.66 -8.90 0.76
CA ILE A 1 22.16 -7.55 0.42
C ILE A 1 23.16 -7.11 1.49
N PHE A 2 24.37 -6.71 1.12
CA PHE A 2 25.42 -6.27 2.04
C PHE A 2 26.19 -5.07 1.43
N PRO A 3 26.85 -4.22 2.23
CA PRO A 3 27.63 -3.12 1.70
C PRO A 3 28.91 -3.60 1.01
N THR A 4 29.32 -2.96 -0.07
CA THR A 4 30.51 -3.32 -0.87
C THR A 4 31.83 -3.00 -0.17
N GLY A 5 31.81 -2.19 0.89
CA GLY A 5 33.01 -1.68 1.57
C GLY A 5 33.50 -0.33 1.04
N GLU A 6 32.96 0.15 -0.07
CA GLU A 6 33.25 1.49 -0.60
C GLU A 6 32.41 2.55 0.14
N PRO A 7 33.04 3.68 0.55
CA PRO A 7 32.30 4.77 1.17
C PRO A 7 31.37 5.41 0.13
N PRO A 8 30.11 5.69 0.48
CA PRO A 8 29.18 6.31 -0.46
C PRO A 8 29.55 7.79 -0.70
N GLU A 9 29.46 8.23 -1.95
CA GLU A 9 29.48 9.66 -2.30
C GLU A 9 28.19 10.36 -1.81
N GLU A 10 27.99 11.64 -2.17
CA GLU A 10 26.78 12.41 -1.80
C GLU A 10 25.48 11.74 -2.28
N LEU A 11 24.91 10.89 -1.43
CA LEU A 11 23.65 10.22 -1.69
C LEU A 11 22.46 11.14 -1.35
N PRO A 12 21.38 11.13 -2.15
CA PRO A 12 20.13 11.77 -1.75
C PRO A 12 19.60 11.19 -0.43
N SER A 13 18.91 12.01 0.38
CA SER A 13 18.47 11.64 1.74
C SER A 13 17.75 10.28 1.86
N THR A 14 16.94 9.88 0.89
CA THR A 14 16.28 8.57 0.88
C THR A 14 17.26 7.41 0.71
N HIS A 15 18.26 7.57 -0.18
CA HIS A 15 19.29 6.56 -0.42
C HIS A 15 20.22 6.44 0.78
N GLN A 16 20.55 7.56 1.45
CA GLN A 16 21.31 7.53 2.70
C GLN A 16 20.61 6.72 3.79
N LYS A 17 19.29 6.89 3.97
CA LYS A 17 18.53 6.12 4.97
C LYS A 17 18.50 4.63 4.64
N LEU A 18 18.34 4.28 3.37
CA LEU A 18 18.37 2.89 2.93
C LEU A 18 19.76 2.26 3.13
N TYR A 19 20.81 2.99 2.74
CA TYR A 19 22.20 2.57 2.91
C TYR A 19 22.54 2.37 4.40
N ASP A 20 22.21 3.33 5.27
CA ASP A 20 22.42 3.22 6.72
C ASP A 20 21.69 2.01 7.31
N MET A 21 20.46 1.72 6.86
CA MET A 21 19.74 0.52 7.29
C MET A 21 20.44 -0.77 6.85
N ILE A 22 20.94 -0.84 5.60
CA ILE A 22 21.65 -2.02 5.08
C ILE A 22 22.97 -2.23 5.82
N VAL A 23 23.77 -1.18 5.98
CA VAL A 23 25.08 -1.25 6.67
C VAL A 23 24.90 -1.66 8.11
N ARG A 24 24.01 -1.01 8.86
CA ARG A 24 23.76 -1.37 10.26
C ARG A 24 23.20 -2.78 10.41
N ARG A 25 22.33 -3.22 9.49
CA ARG A 25 21.84 -4.60 9.49
C ARG A 25 22.98 -5.59 9.27
N PHE A 26 23.89 -5.30 8.34
CA PHE A 26 25.06 -6.14 8.07
C PHE A 26 26.01 -6.20 9.27
N LEU A 27 26.36 -5.05 9.86
CA LEU A 27 27.23 -5.00 11.05
C LEU A 27 26.61 -5.74 12.25
N ALA A 28 25.29 -5.66 12.41
CA ALA A 28 24.57 -6.38 13.46
C ALA A 28 24.70 -7.91 13.36
N VAL A 29 24.85 -8.48 12.16
CA VAL A 29 25.04 -9.94 11.96
C VAL A 29 26.35 -10.42 12.60
N PHE A 30 27.38 -9.56 12.63
CA PHE A 30 28.69 -9.89 13.21
C PHE A 30 28.87 -9.34 14.63
N SER A 31 27.86 -8.66 15.17
CA SER A 31 27.87 -8.14 16.53
C SER A 31 27.54 -9.24 17.54
N LYS A 32 27.90 -9.04 18.80
CA LYS A 32 27.52 -9.96 19.88
C LYS A 32 25.99 -9.96 20.07
N PRO A 33 25.40 -11.08 20.51
CA PRO A 33 24.00 -11.11 20.95
C PRO A 33 23.76 -10.06 22.05
N ALA A 34 22.60 -9.41 22.02
CA ALA A 34 22.16 -8.58 23.12
C ALA A 34 21.78 -9.46 24.32
N VAL A 35 22.18 -9.07 25.52
CA VAL A 35 21.82 -9.75 26.77
C VAL A 35 20.73 -8.93 27.45
N LEU A 36 19.58 -9.56 27.66
CA LEU A 36 18.40 -8.95 28.26
C LEU A 36 18.07 -9.66 29.57
N GLU A 37 17.67 -8.89 30.57
CA GLU A 37 17.03 -9.43 31.76
C GLU A 37 15.52 -9.29 31.61
N SER A 38 14.79 -10.40 31.78
CA SER A 38 13.34 -10.43 31.77
C SER A 38 12.84 -10.80 33.16
N THR A 39 12.10 -9.90 33.78
CA THR A 39 11.51 -10.12 35.10
C THR A 39 10.03 -10.40 34.94
N HIS A 40 9.58 -11.48 35.55
CA HIS A 40 8.17 -11.87 35.61
C HIS A 40 7.80 -12.08 37.06
N ALA A 41 6.74 -11.40 37.50
CA ALA A 41 6.22 -11.55 38.85
C ALA A 41 4.74 -11.85 38.81
N ASP A 42 4.36 -12.91 39.51
CA ASP A 42 2.96 -13.25 39.77
C ASP A 42 2.53 -12.59 41.09
N LEU A 43 1.40 -11.90 41.06
CA LEU A 43 0.82 -11.17 42.17
C LEU A 43 -0.52 -11.81 42.52
N ASP A 44 -0.74 -12.10 43.79
CA ASP A 44 -2.05 -12.48 44.31
C ASP A 44 -2.71 -11.26 44.95
N ILE A 45 -3.84 -10.83 44.37
CA ILE A 45 -4.64 -9.73 44.91
C ILE A 45 -6.03 -10.28 45.20
N GLY A 46 -6.32 -10.56 46.47
CA GLY A 46 -7.64 -11.03 46.92
C GLY A 46 -8.03 -12.41 46.35
N GLY A 47 -7.07 -13.31 46.12
CA GLY A 47 -7.28 -14.64 45.55
C GLY A 47 -7.29 -14.68 44.03
N GLN A 48 -7.04 -13.55 43.35
CA GLN A 48 -6.96 -13.43 41.90
C GLN A 48 -5.52 -13.25 41.45
N ARG A 49 -5.14 -13.92 40.37
CA ARG A 49 -3.78 -13.84 39.81
C ARG A 49 -3.64 -12.66 38.85
N PHE A 50 -2.73 -11.78 39.18
CA PHE A 50 -2.22 -10.73 38.31
C PHE A 50 -0.76 -11.02 37.96
N PHE A 51 -0.26 -10.42 36.89
CA PHE A 51 1.14 -10.57 36.53
C PHE A 51 1.75 -9.24 36.11
N LEU A 52 3.03 -9.10 36.41
CA LEU A 52 3.87 -8.02 35.95
C LEU A 52 4.97 -8.62 35.07
N ARG A 53 5.26 -7.95 33.95
CA ARG A 53 6.35 -8.30 33.03
C ARG A 53 7.16 -7.06 32.75
N GLY A 54 8.47 -7.23 32.76
CA GLY A 54 9.42 -6.15 32.52
C GLY A 54 10.67 -6.73 31.89
N GLN A 55 11.32 -5.91 31.09
CA GLN A 55 12.55 -6.26 30.41
C GLN A 55 13.48 -5.06 30.43
N ARG A 56 14.77 -5.33 30.66
CA ARG A 56 15.84 -4.33 30.56
C ARG A 56 17.05 -4.89 29.83
N ILE A 57 17.79 -4.02 29.17
CA ILE A 57 19.03 -4.38 28.48
C ILE A 57 20.17 -4.42 29.50
N LEU A 58 20.87 -5.56 29.60
CA LEU A 58 22.12 -5.67 30.37
C LEU A 58 23.33 -5.41 29.49
N ASP A 59 23.34 -5.97 28.28
CA ASP A 59 24.35 -5.71 27.25
C ASP A 59 23.63 -5.46 25.91
N PRO A 60 23.78 -4.28 25.30
CA PRO A 60 23.09 -3.97 24.05
C PRO A 60 23.53 -4.86 22.87
N GLY A 61 24.77 -5.37 22.84
CA GLY A 61 25.28 -6.15 21.71
C GLY A 61 24.94 -5.52 20.35
N TRP A 62 24.29 -6.29 19.46
CA TRP A 62 23.85 -5.82 18.14
C TRP A 62 22.85 -4.65 18.17
N LEU A 63 22.16 -4.39 19.28
CA LEU A 63 21.24 -3.26 19.42
C LEU A 63 21.98 -1.92 19.34
N GLU A 64 23.28 -1.87 19.66
CA GLU A 64 24.06 -0.64 19.52
C GLU A 64 24.14 -0.18 18.05
N SER A 65 24.29 -1.13 17.13
CA SER A 65 24.39 -0.83 15.69
C SER A 65 23.02 -0.70 15.01
N TYR A 66 22.06 -1.55 15.35
CA TYR A 66 20.77 -1.64 14.64
C TYR A 66 19.53 -1.27 15.46
N GLY A 67 19.67 -0.92 16.74
CA GLY A 67 18.56 -0.62 17.65
C GLY A 67 17.62 0.49 17.17
N LYS A 68 18.14 1.48 16.43
CA LYS A 68 17.35 2.52 15.73
C LYS A 68 16.19 1.97 14.89
N TYR A 69 16.33 0.76 14.34
CA TYR A 69 15.35 0.16 13.42
C TYR A 69 14.46 -0.88 14.08
N VAL A 70 14.61 -1.07 15.39
CA VAL A 70 13.85 -2.06 16.17
C VAL A 70 13.08 -1.32 17.25
N SER A 71 11.79 -1.61 17.37
CA SER A 71 11.00 -1.15 18.51
C SER A 71 11.32 -2.03 19.72
N TYR A 72 11.93 -1.44 20.74
CA TYR A 72 12.16 -2.08 22.03
C TYR A 72 11.67 -1.15 23.14
N GLU A 73 10.79 -1.65 24.00
CA GLU A 73 10.29 -0.93 25.17
C GLU A 73 10.94 -1.54 26.42
N GLU A 74 11.78 -0.76 27.08
CA GLU A 74 12.28 -1.11 28.41
C GLU A 74 11.21 -0.81 29.45
N GLN A 75 10.81 -1.84 30.18
CA GLN A 75 9.95 -1.68 31.33
C GLN A 75 10.69 -2.21 32.54
N MET A 76 11.22 -1.29 33.33
CA MET A 76 11.82 -1.62 34.62
C MET A 76 10.73 -2.00 35.62
N ILE A 77 10.90 -3.16 36.23
CA ILE A 77 10.10 -3.58 37.37
C ILE A 77 10.81 -3.11 38.64
N PRO A 78 10.11 -2.50 39.60
CA PRO A 78 10.66 -2.24 40.92
C PRO A 78 11.16 -3.54 41.56
N GLU A 79 12.24 -3.47 42.33
CA GLU A 79 12.69 -4.64 43.11
C GLU A 79 11.55 -5.07 44.05
N ILE A 80 11.14 -6.33 43.93
CA ILE A 80 10.08 -6.97 44.71
C ILE A 80 10.55 -8.33 45.19
N GLU A 81 10.27 -8.65 46.44
CA GLU A 81 10.68 -9.91 47.05
C GLU A 81 9.53 -10.92 47.12
N LYS A 82 9.89 -12.20 47.09
CA LYS A 82 8.89 -13.27 47.21
C LYS A 82 8.30 -13.27 48.62
N GLY A 83 6.99 -13.06 48.72
CA GLY A 83 6.26 -12.97 49.99
C GLY A 83 6.10 -11.54 50.51
N GLU A 84 6.56 -10.54 49.76
CA GLU A 84 6.33 -9.14 50.07
C GLU A 84 4.83 -8.78 49.97
N GLU A 85 4.31 -8.09 50.98
CA GLU A 85 2.93 -7.61 50.99
C GLU A 85 2.82 -6.23 50.30
N LEU A 86 2.22 -6.20 49.11
CA LEU A 86 2.04 -4.98 48.34
C LEU A 86 0.66 -4.35 48.60
N LYS A 87 0.62 -3.03 48.81
CA LYS A 87 -0.63 -2.28 48.98
C LYS A 87 -1.20 -1.85 47.62
N VAL A 88 -2.42 -2.30 47.32
CA VAL A 88 -3.18 -1.84 46.14
C VAL A 88 -3.62 -0.40 46.33
N LYS A 89 -3.11 0.51 45.50
CA LYS A 89 -3.49 1.94 45.54
C LYS A 89 -4.76 2.25 44.77
N ASN A 90 -4.95 1.62 43.62
CA ASN A 90 -6.09 1.87 42.73
C ASN A 90 -6.37 0.62 41.87
N ILE A 91 -7.64 0.41 41.52
CA ILE A 91 -8.08 -0.63 40.58
C ILE A 91 -8.82 0.08 39.45
N LEU A 92 -8.27 -0.02 38.24
CA LEU A 92 -8.84 0.58 37.04
C LEU A 92 -9.57 -0.50 36.24
N LEU A 93 -10.87 -0.31 36.03
CA LEU A 93 -11.65 -1.14 35.12
C LEU A 93 -11.61 -0.50 33.73
N GLU A 94 -10.95 -1.16 32.78
CA GLU A 94 -10.91 -0.72 31.39
C GLU A 94 -11.90 -1.52 30.53
N GLU A 95 -12.82 -0.81 29.87
CA GLU A 95 -13.61 -1.41 28.79
C GLU A 95 -12.77 -1.49 27.51
N ARG A 96 -12.61 -2.68 26.94
CA ARG A 96 -11.89 -2.90 25.69
C ARG A 96 -12.79 -3.58 24.67
N ARG A 97 -12.53 -3.31 23.39
CA ARG A 97 -13.24 -3.94 22.25
C ARG A 97 -12.25 -4.71 21.40
N THR A 98 -12.73 -5.78 20.76
CA THR A 98 -11.95 -6.50 19.75
C THR A 98 -11.67 -5.59 18.58
N GLN A 99 -10.42 -5.61 18.11
CA GLN A 99 -10.03 -4.87 16.91
C GLN A 99 -10.13 -5.80 15.70
N PRO A 100 -10.62 -5.31 14.55
CA PRO A 100 -10.57 -6.09 13.32
C PRO A 100 -9.12 -6.30 12.88
N PRO A 101 -8.85 -7.32 12.03
CA PRO A 101 -7.51 -7.54 11.49
C PRO A 101 -6.95 -6.27 10.83
N PRO A 102 -5.67 -5.95 11.05
CA PRO A 102 -5.07 -4.77 10.45
C PRO A 102 -5.05 -4.90 8.93
N ARG A 103 -5.36 -3.81 8.23
CA ARG A 103 -5.21 -3.76 6.77
C ARG A 103 -3.76 -3.91 6.36
N PHE A 104 -3.53 -4.53 5.21
CA PHE A 104 -2.19 -4.60 4.63
C PHE A 104 -1.64 -3.21 4.30
N ASN A 105 -0.33 -3.03 4.40
CA ASN A 105 0.45 -1.99 3.73
C ASN A 105 1.31 -2.65 2.64
N PRO A 106 2.05 -1.89 1.81
CA PRO A 106 2.86 -2.48 0.73
C PRO A 106 3.84 -3.55 1.22
N ALA A 107 4.52 -3.34 2.35
CA ALA A 107 5.48 -4.30 2.88
C ALA A 107 4.81 -5.56 3.42
N SER A 108 3.71 -5.44 4.17
CA SER A 108 2.98 -6.61 4.67
C SER A 108 2.29 -7.38 3.55
N LEU A 109 1.86 -6.71 2.46
CA LEU A 109 1.30 -7.39 1.29
C LEU A 109 2.39 -8.18 0.54
N VAL A 110 3.59 -7.61 0.36
CA VAL A 110 4.72 -8.35 -0.22
C VAL A 110 5.08 -9.57 0.63
N LYS A 111 5.08 -9.43 1.95
CA LYS A 111 5.30 -10.54 2.89
C LYS A 111 4.22 -11.63 2.77
N GLU A 112 2.96 -11.24 2.60
CA GLU A 112 1.87 -12.18 2.39
C GLU A 112 1.99 -12.91 1.04
N MET A 113 2.33 -12.18 -0.03
CA MET A 113 2.59 -12.77 -1.35
C MET A 113 3.73 -13.79 -1.29
N GLU A 114 4.80 -13.48 -0.56
CA GLU A 114 5.91 -14.38 -0.31
C GLU A 114 5.49 -15.66 0.41
N ALA A 115 4.75 -15.52 1.52
CA ALA A 115 4.26 -16.66 2.29
C ALA A 115 3.38 -17.60 1.47
N ARG A 116 2.67 -17.06 0.46
CA ARG A 116 1.81 -17.81 -0.45
C ARG A 116 2.50 -18.29 -1.74
N GLY A 117 3.78 -17.96 -1.94
CA GLY A 117 4.51 -18.31 -3.15
C GLY A 117 4.03 -17.59 -4.41
N LEU A 118 3.50 -16.36 -4.27
CA LEU A 118 3.00 -15.55 -5.37
C LEU A 118 4.06 -14.53 -5.81
N GLY A 119 4.57 -14.69 -7.03
CA GLY A 119 5.67 -13.87 -7.54
C GLY A 119 7.02 -14.19 -6.90
N THR A 120 8.07 -13.63 -7.49
CA THR A 120 9.46 -13.75 -7.04
C THR A 120 9.89 -12.48 -6.31
N GLU A 121 11.08 -12.52 -5.68
CA GLU A 121 11.67 -11.36 -4.99
C GLU A 121 11.71 -10.11 -5.89
N ALA A 122 11.97 -10.29 -7.19
CA ALA A 122 12.05 -9.21 -8.15
C ALA A 122 10.68 -8.68 -8.64
N THR A 123 9.60 -9.48 -8.57
CA THR A 123 8.31 -9.12 -9.18
C THR A 123 7.26 -8.62 -8.17
N ARG A 124 7.33 -9.03 -6.89
CA ARG A 124 6.32 -8.66 -5.87
C ARG A 124 6.16 -7.15 -5.69
N GLY A 125 7.26 -6.41 -5.58
CA GLY A 125 7.24 -4.95 -5.46
C GLY A 125 6.58 -4.26 -6.67
N PRO A 126 7.05 -4.54 -7.91
CA PRO A 126 6.41 -4.07 -9.14
C PRO A 126 4.93 -4.45 -9.30
N ILE A 127 4.52 -5.66 -8.89
CA ILE A 127 3.11 -6.08 -8.90
C ILE A 127 2.28 -5.14 -8.02
N VAL A 128 2.67 -4.94 -6.76
CA VAL A 128 1.98 -4.04 -5.83
C VAL A 128 1.91 -2.62 -6.41
N GLN A 129 3.01 -2.12 -6.96
CA GLN A 129 3.04 -0.80 -7.61
C GLN A 129 2.07 -0.71 -8.79
N THR A 130 1.97 -1.76 -9.61
CA THR A 130 1.06 -1.84 -10.75
C THR A 130 -0.41 -1.77 -10.29
N LEU A 131 -0.76 -2.45 -9.19
CA LEU A 131 -2.11 -2.39 -8.61
C LEU A 131 -2.49 -0.95 -8.18
N TYR A 132 -1.54 -0.19 -7.60
CA TYR A 132 -1.73 1.22 -7.30
C TYR A 132 -1.86 2.08 -8.56
N GLN A 133 -0.98 1.89 -9.55
CA GLN A 133 -0.97 2.66 -10.80
C GLN A 133 -2.26 2.47 -11.60
N ARG A 134 -2.80 1.26 -11.62
CA ARG A 134 -4.10 0.93 -12.26
C ARG A 134 -5.31 1.37 -11.44
N GLY A 135 -5.09 1.85 -10.22
CA GLY A 135 -6.16 2.34 -9.33
C GLY A 135 -7.04 1.22 -8.76
N TYR A 136 -6.55 -0.01 -8.67
CA TYR A 136 -7.27 -1.12 -8.03
C TYR A 136 -7.18 -1.07 -6.51
N ILE A 137 -6.09 -0.51 -5.99
CA ILE A 137 -5.86 -0.30 -4.56
C ILE A 137 -5.37 1.12 -4.28
N GLN A 138 -5.61 1.61 -3.06
CA GLN A 138 -5.18 2.93 -2.63
C GLN A 138 -4.91 3.02 -1.12
N GLY A 139 -4.25 4.10 -0.70
CA GLY A 139 -3.95 4.38 0.70
C GLY A 139 -2.65 3.74 1.20
N ARG A 140 -2.18 4.19 2.37
CA ARG A 140 -1.01 3.59 3.07
C ARG A 140 -1.40 2.29 3.77
N GLN A 141 -2.55 2.30 4.45
CA GLN A 141 -3.31 1.11 4.74
C GLN A 141 -4.15 0.82 3.51
N ILE A 142 -3.84 -0.28 2.84
CA ILE A 142 -4.39 -0.68 1.55
C ILE A 142 -5.89 -0.89 1.69
N THR A 143 -6.62 -0.18 0.84
CA THR A 143 -8.05 -0.35 0.61
C THR A 143 -8.26 -0.68 -0.85
N VAL A 144 -9.14 -1.63 -1.13
CA VAL A 144 -9.54 -1.96 -2.50
C VAL A 144 -10.47 -0.85 -2.97
N THR A 145 -10.26 -0.36 -4.19
CA THR A 145 -11.16 0.64 -4.79
C THR A 145 -12.38 -0.07 -5.36
N ARG A 146 -13.44 0.69 -5.65
CA ARG A 146 -14.61 0.12 -6.34
C ARG A 146 -14.26 -0.55 -7.66
N LEU A 147 -13.30 0.02 -8.41
CA LEU A 147 -12.78 -0.57 -9.63
C LEU A 147 -12.10 -1.92 -9.35
N GLY A 148 -11.25 -1.98 -8.33
CA GLY A 148 -10.56 -3.22 -7.93
C GLY A 148 -11.55 -4.31 -7.52
N GLU A 149 -12.57 -3.97 -6.71
CA GLU A 149 -13.63 -4.90 -6.31
C GLU A 149 -14.36 -5.46 -7.52
N THR A 150 -14.82 -4.59 -8.44
CA THR A 150 -15.57 -5.04 -9.61
C THR A 150 -14.71 -5.86 -10.58
N VAL A 151 -13.42 -5.57 -10.70
CA VAL A 151 -12.50 -6.42 -11.47
C VAL A 151 -12.45 -7.82 -10.86
N VAL A 152 -12.26 -7.94 -9.54
CA VAL A 152 -12.23 -9.24 -8.86
C VAL A 152 -13.56 -9.97 -8.98
N GLU A 153 -14.69 -9.29 -8.73
CA GLU A 153 -16.04 -9.85 -8.88
C GLU A 153 -16.32 -10.34 -10.31
N SER A 154 -15.87 -9.60 -11.32
CA SER A 154 -16.05 -9.98 -12.73
C SER A 154 -15.21 -11.22 -13.07
N LEU A 155 -13.99 -11.33 -12.52
CA LEU A 155 -13.11 -12.46 -12.74
C LEU A 155 -13.53 -13.71 -11.95
N ARG A 156 -14.34 -13.59 -10.88
CA ARG A 156 -14.88 -14.75 -10.14
C ARG A 156 -15.73 -15.68 -11.00
N ILE A 157 -16.18 -15.24 -12.17
CA ILE A 157 -16.82 -16.09 -13.18
C ILE A 157 -15.89 -17.24 -13.62
N CYS A 158 -14.57 -17.03 -13.59
CA CYS A 158 -13.55 -18.05 -13.81
C CYS A 158 -12.61 -18.14 -12.59
N PRO A 159 -13.03 -18.84 -11.51
CA PRO A 159 -12.26 -18.91 -10.27
C PRO A 159 -10.84 -19.44 -10.44
N ALA A 160 -10.63 -20.30 -11.43
CA ALA A 160 -9.32 -20.88 -11.72
C ALA A 160 -8.25 -19.82 -12.03
N ILE A 161 -8.61 -18.71 -12.69
CA ILE A 161 -7.67 -17.61 -12.99
C ILE A 161 -7.33 -16.80 -11.73
N LEU A 162 -8.17 -16.88 -10.69
CA LEU A 162 -7.94 -16.24 -9.39
C LEU A 162 -7.28 -17.17 -8.37
N SER A 163 -6.97 -18.42 -8.75
CA SER A 163 -6.37 -19.39 -7.82
C SER A 163 -4.93 -19.02 -7.49
N GLU A 164 -4.69 -18.87 -6.20
CA GLU A 164 -3.36 -18.67 -5.64
C GLU A 164 -2.51 -19.94 -5.83
N GLU A 165 -3.12 -21.12 -5.69
CA GLU A 165 -2.47 -22.42 -5.82
C GLU A 165 -1.96 -22.65 -7.25
N LEU A 166 -2.77 -22.28 -8.26
CA LEU A 166 -2.40 -22.36 -9.66
C LEU A 166 -1.20 -21.45 -9.95
N THR A 167 -1.27 -20.21 -9.47
CA THR A 167 -0.21 -19.21 -9.65
C THR A 167 1.08 -19.65 -8.98
N ALA A 168 1.02 -20.08 -7.72
CA ALA A 168 2.19 -20.58 -6.98
C ALA A 168 2.78 -21.84 -7.61
N ARG A 169 1.96 -22.69 -8.26
CA ARG A 169 2.46 -23.85 -9.00
C ARG A 169 3.28 -23.43 -10.22
N PHE A 170 2.82 -22.45 -11.00
CA PHE A 170 3.61 -21.95 -12.13
C PHE A 170 4.92 -21.30 -11.68
N GLU A 171 4.93 -20.59 -10.55
CA GLU A 171 6.18 -20.06 -9.97
C GLU A 171 7.16 -21.17 -9.60
N ARG A 172 6.67 -22.29 -9.02
CA ARG A 172 7.51 -23.47 -8.73
C ARG A 172 8.03 -24.15 -10.00
N GLU A 173 7.19 -24.36 -11.00
CA GLU A 173 7.61 -24.96 -12.27
C GLU A 173 8.69 -24.09 -12.97
N MET A 174 8.61 -22.76 -12.87
CA MET A 174 9.67 -21.86 -13.34
C MET A 174 10.98 -22.00 -12.55
N MET A 175 10.91 -22.19 -11.23
CA MET A 175 12.10 -22.47 -10.42
C MET A 175 12.75 -23.83 -10.78
N GLU A 176 11.94 -24.86 -11.03
CA GLU A 176 12.45 -26.17 -11.45
C GLU A 176 13.19 -26.10 -12.80
N ILE A 177 12.73 -25.26 -13.73
CA ILE A 177 13.45 -24.98 -14.97
C ILE A 177 14.80 -24.30 -14.66
N GLN A 178 14.80 -23.28 -13.79
CA GLN A 178 16.02 -22.56 -13.42
C GLN A 178 17.06 -23.46 -12.74
N GLU A 179 16.63 -24.43 -11.95
CA GLU A 179 17.48 -25.42 -11.28
C GLU A 179 17.87 -26.60 -12.20
N GLY A 180 17.37 -26.65 -13.44
CA GLY A 180 17.63 -27.74 -14.39
C GLY A 180 16.89 -29.04 -14.07
N LYS A 181 15.87 -29.00 -13.22
CA LYS A 181 15.03 -30.15 -12.82
C LYS A 181 13.87 -30.42 -13.78
N ALA A 182 13.49 -29.44 -14.60
CA ALA A 182 12.41 -29.55 -15.57
C ALA A 182 12.81 -28.98 -16.95
N ASN A 183 12.25 -29.55 -18.02
CA ASN A 183 12.40 -29.03 -19.37
C ASN A 183 11.37 -27.91 -19.62
N TRP A 184 11.84 -26.74 -20.04
CA TRP A 184 10.98 -25.58 -20.29
C TRP A 184 9.91 -25.83 -21.36
N GLU A 185 10.21 -26.63 -22.39
CA GLU A 185 9.25 -26.93 -23.46
C GLU A 185 8.03 -27.69 -22.94
N ASP A 186 8.27 -28.66 -22.06
CA ASP A 186 7.21 -29.50 -21.49
C ASP A 186 6.33 -28.70 -20.53
N VAL A 187 6.95 -27.86 -19.69
CA VAL A 187 6.25 -26.96 -18.77
C VAL A 187 5.37 -25.98 -19.55
N VAL A 188 5.91 -25.33 -20.60
CA VAL A 188 5.15 -24.39 -21.42
C VAL A 188 3.99 -25.08 -22.14
N LYS A 189 4.21 -26.24 -22.77
CA LYS A 189 3.14 -27.01 -23.44
C LYS A 189 2.03 -27.42 -22.46
N LYS A 190 2.39 -27.83 -21.24
CA LYS A 190 1.43 -28.18 -20.19
C LYS A 190 0.62 -26.96 -19.75
N ALA A 191 1.30 -25.83 -19.48
CA ALA A 191 0.66 -24.58 -19.08
C ALA A 191 -0.28 -24.04 -20.17
N GLU A 192 0.15 -24.09 -21.44
CA GLU A 192 -0.66 -23.67 -22.59
C GLU A 192 -1.96 -24.48 -22.68
N ARG A 193 -1.89 -25.81 -22.58
CA ARG A 193 -3.08 -26.68 -22.60
C ARG A 193 -4.05 -26.35 -21.47
N GLU A 194 -3.54 -26.21 -20.25
CA GLU A 194 -4.37 -25.91 -19.08
C GLU A 194 -5.00 -24.52 -19.19
N LEU A 195 -4.21 -23.49 -19.50
CA LEU A 195 -4.71 -22.13 -19.66
C LEU A 195 -5.71 -22.00 -20.82
N SER A 196 -5.49 -22.71 -21.93
CA SER A 196 -6.43 -22.71 -23.05
C SER A 196 -7.82 -23.19 -22.62
N THR A 197 -7.90 -24.31 -21.88
CA THR A 197 -9.18 -24.81 -21.38
C THR A 197 -9.85 -23.86 -20.37
N LEU A 198 -9.07 -23.11 -19.58
CA LEU A 198 -9.59 -22.10 -18.65
C LEU A 198 -10.11 -20.86 -19.39
N LEU A 199 -9.38 -20.40 -20.40
CA LEU A 199 -9.71 -19.21 -21.18
C LEU A 199 -10.91 -19.44 -22.10
N GLU A 200 -11.13 -20.66 -22.61
CA GLU A 200 -12.35 -21.00 -23.36
C GLU A 200 -13.62 -20.79 -22.52
N LYS A 201 -13.60 -21.19 -21.25
CA LYS A 201 -14.72 -20.96 -20.31
C LYS A 201 -14.96 -19.46 -20.07
N MET A 202 -13.90 -18.67 -20.01
CA MET A 202 -13.99 -17.22 -19.88
C MET A 202 -14.54 -16.57 -21.17
N LYS A 203 -14.08 -17.02 -22.33
CA LYS A 203 -14.49 -16.51 -23.65
C LYS A 203 -15.99 -16.68 -23.88
N ALA A 204 -16.57 -17.79 -23.40
CA ALA A 204 -18.02 -18.01 -23.46
C ALA A 204 -18.84 -16.93 -22.73
N ARG A 205 -18.23 -16.20 -21.78
CA ARG A 205 -18.86 -15.14 -20.96
C ARG A 205 -18.21 -13.77 -21.16
N GLU A 206 -17.45 -13.61 -22.25
CA GLU A 206 -16.67 -12.40 -22.54
C GLU A 206 -17.53 -11.13 -22.56
N LYS A 207 -18.71 -11.18 -23.18
CA LYS A 207 -19.62 -10.02 -23.27
C LYS A 207 -20.09 -9.55 -21.89
N GLU A 208 -20.53 -10.48 -21.05
CA GLU A 208 -21.00 -10.19 -19.68
C GLU A 208 -19.89 -9.58 -18.82
N VAL A 209 -18.68 -10.16 -18.90
CA VAL A 209 -17.50 -9.64 -18.19
C VAL A 209 -17.11 -8.26 -18.71
N GLY A 210 -17.08 -8.08 -20.04
CA GLY A 210 -16.72 -6.83 -20.68
C GLY A 210 -17.68 -5.69 -20.33
N GLU A 211 -19.00 -5.94 -20.35
CA GLU A 211 -20.01 -4.95 -19.98
C GLU A 211 -19.85 -4.47 -18.53
N ARG A 212 -19.68 -5.41 -17.59
CA ARG A 212 -19.46 -5.09 -16.17
C ARG A 212 -18.18 -4.27 -15.95
N LEU A 213 -17.08 -4.65 -16.60
CA LEU A 213 -15.82 -3.94 -16.50
C LEU A 213 -15.89 -2.54 -17.11
N ILE A 214 -16.56 -2.39 -18.25
CA ILE A 214 -16.77 -1.09 -18.89
C ILE A 214 -17.63 -0.20 -18.00
N GLU A 215 -18.69 -0.72 -17.39
CA GLU A 215 -19.54 0.04 -16.48
C GLU A 215 -18.77 0.46 -15.22
N ALA A 216 -18.01 -0.45 -14.61
CA ALA A 216 -17.16 -0.15 -13.47
C ALA A 216 -16.09 0.88 -13.79
N TYR A 217 -15.45 0.77 -14.96
CA TYR A 217 -14.46 1.72 -15.44
C TYR A 217 -15.11 3.08 -15.73
N LYS A 218 -16.28 3.12 -16.36
CA LYS A 218 -17.08 4.34 -16.55
C LYS A 218 -17.49 4.94 -15.22
N LEU A 219 -17.83 4.14 -14.21
CA LEU A 219 -18.20 4.61 -12.88
C LEU A 219 -16.99 5.16 -12.12
N ALA A 220 -15.83 4.51 -12.23
CA ALA A 220 -14.56 5.01 -11.72
C ALA A 220 -14.16 6.33 -12.42
N LEU A 221 -14.41 6.43 -13.73
CA LEU A 221 -14.25 7.65 -14.52
C LEU A 221 -15.36 8.69 -14.30
N ARG A 222 -16.52 8.31 -13.76
CA ARG A 222 -17.65 9.19 -13.40
C ARG A 222 -17.34 10.07 -12.19
N LYS A 223 -16.17 9.92 -11.57
CA LYS A 223 -15.43 11.11 -11.12
C LYS A 223 -15.00 11.92 -12.35
N SER A 224 -15.97 12.41 -13.12
CA SER A 224 -15.71 13.29 -14.26
C SER A 224 -15.29 14.63 -13.68
N PHE A 225 -14.47 15.38 -14.41
CA PHE A 225 -14.11 16.75 -14.02
C PHE A 225 -15.28 17.74 -14.17
N GLY A 226 -16.53 17.24 -14.17
CA GLY A 226 -17.76 17.96 -14.41
C GLY A 226 -18.23 17.87 -15.85
N LYS A 227 -19.33 18.59 -16.15
CA LYS A 227 -19.80 18.79 -17.52
C LYS A 227 -19.02 19.94 -18.17
N CYS A 228 -18.73 19.79 -19.46
CA CYS A 228 -18.08 20.81 -20.27
C CYS A 228 -19.00 22.04 -20.36
N PRO A 229 -18.53 23.25 -19.98
CA PRO A 229 -19.35 24.46 -20.07
C PRO A 229 -19.66 24.86 -21.52
N LYS A 230 -18.89 24.38 -22.51
CA LYS A 230 -19.12 24.69 -23.92
C LYS A 230 -20.19 23.81 -24.59
N CYS A 231 -20.29 22.53 -24.22
CA CYS A 231 -21.17 21.58 -24.94
C CYS A 231 -21.93 20.58 -24.06
N GLY A 232 -21.81 20.68 -22.73
CA GLY A 232 -22.52 19.83 -21.78
C GLY A 232 -22.04 18.37 -21.67
N LYS A 233 -21.15 17.91 -22.56
CA LYS A 233 -20.54 16.57 -22.52
C LYS A 233 -19.54 16.44 -21.36
N ASN A 234 -19.13 15.23 -21.00
CA ASN A 234 -18.25 15.02 -19.85
C ASN A 234 -16.83 15.53 -20.09
N LEU A 235 -16.17 15.95 -19.00
CA LEU A 235 -14.77 16.29 -18.96
C LEU A 235 -13.94 15.10 -18.43
N ARG A 236 -12.88 14.72 -19.15
CA ARG A 236 -12.00 13.58 -18.83
C ARG A 236 -10.53 13.99 -18.75
N MET A 237 -9.69 13.22 -18.05
CA MET A 237 -8.25 13.41 -18.11
C MET A 237 -7.72 12.93 -19.47
N VAL A 238 -6.84 13.72 -20.07
CA VAL A 238 -6.12 13.40 -21.30
C VAL A 238 -4.62 13.63 -21.07
N ILE A 239 -3.79 12.76 -21.63
CA ILE A 239 -2.33 12.93 -21.66
C ILE A 239 -1.95 13.28 -23.10
N ALA A 240 -1.30 14.42 -23.30
CA ALA A 240 -0.86 14.85 -24.62
C ALA A 240 0.25 13.92 -25.14
N GLN A 241 0.00 13.23 -26.26
CA GLN A 241 0.93 12.24 -26.82
C GLN A 241 2.34 12.81 -27.11
N LYS A 242 2.42 14.07 -27.55
CA LYS A 242 3.70 14.71 -27.90
C LYS A 242 4.48 15.26 -26.71
N SER A 243 3.80 15.75 -25.67
CA SER A 243 4.45 16.47 -24.56
C SER A 243 4.40 15.72 -23.23
N GLY A 244 3.67 14.60 -23.16
CA GLY A 244 3.45 13.83 -21.93
C GLY A 244 2.65 14.59 -20.86
N LYS A 245 2.21 15.82 -21.13
CA LYS A 245 1.50 16.66 -20.15
C LYS A 245 0.06 16.20 -20.00
N ARG A 246 -0.41 16.07 -18.75
CA ARG A 246 -1.81 15.75 -18.44
C ARG A 246 -2.67 17.01 -18.32
N PHE A 247 -3.89 16.93 -18.83
CA PHE A 247 -4.89 18.01 -18.81
C PHE A 247 -6.30 17.43 -18.76
N VAL A 248 -7.29 18.25 -18.45
CA VAL A 248 -8.71 17.88 -18.62
C VAL A 248 -9.13 18.27 -20.02
N GLY A 249 -9.70 17.35 -20.79
CA GLY A 249 -10.25 17.61 -22.12
C GLY A 249 -11.73 17.24 -22.21
N CYS A 250 -12.46 17.91 -23.10
CA CYS A 250 -13.83 17.55 -23.43
C CYS A 250 -13.89 16.22 -24.19
N GLU A 251 -14.83 15.35 -23.81
CA GLU A 251 -15.13 14.11 -24.53
C GLU A 251 -15.65 14.37 -25.96
N GLY A 252 -16.21 15.56 -26.21
CA GLY A 252 -16.70 15.99 -27.53
C GLY A 252 -15.62 16.36 -28.54
N TYR A 253 -14.33 16.24 -28.26
CA TYR A 253 -13.27 16.49 -29.24
C TYR A 253 -13.39 15.51 -30.43
N PRO A 254 -13.27 15.96 -31.71
CA PRO A 254 -12.78 17.26 -32.19
C PRO A 254 -13.81 18.39 -32.21
N SER A 255 -15.10 18.09 -32.12
CA SER A 255 -16.19 19.09 -32.21
C SER A 255 -16.22 20.10 -31.05
N CYS A 256 -15.51 19.82 -29.95
CA CYS A 256 -15.34 20.73 -28.82
C CYS A 256 -13.88 20.72 -28.35
N ASP A 257 -13.25 21.89 -28.36
CA ASP A 257 -11.83 22.14 -28.06
C ASP A 257 -11.55 22.51 -26.58
N PHE A 258 -12.57 22.44 -25.72
CA PHE A 258 -12.44 22.86 -24.32
C PHE A 258 -11.41 21.99 -23.57
N SER A 259 -10.45 22.65 -22.94
CA SER A 259 -9.41 22.00 -22.13
C SER A 259 -9.01 22.84 -20.91
N LEU A 260 -8.55 22.17 -19.84
CA LEU A 260 -8.04 22.80 -18.63
C LEU A 260 -6.72 22.16 -18.18
N PRO A 261 -5.74 22.96 -17.73
CA PRO A 261 -4.47 22.42 -17.27
C PRO A 261 -4.64 21.66 -15.94
N LEU A 262 -3.97 20.52 -15.81
CA LEU A 262 -3.84 19.80 -14.55
C LEU A 262 -2.43 19.94 -13.96
N PRO A 263 -2.27 19.83 -12.63
CA PRO A 263 -0.95 19.71 -12.01
C PRO A 263 -0.19 18.53 -12.61
N GLN A 264 1.05 18.68 -13.07
CA GLN A 264 1.75 17.62 -13.81
C GLN A 264 2.34 16.52 -12.92
N GLN A 265 2.64 16.82 -11.66
CA GLN A 265 3.25 15.90 -10.70
C GLN A 265 2.28 15.55 -9.56
N GLY A 266 2.36 14.31 -9.08
CA GLY A 266 1.57 13.77 -7.95
C GLY A 266 0.32 13.00 -8.37
N SER A 267 -0.35 12.34 -7.43
CA SER A 267 -1.68 11.77 -7.66
C SER A 267 -2.77 12.85 -7.54
N ILE A 268 -3.82 12.73 -8.36
CA ILE A 268 -4.97 13.63 -8.38
C ILE A 268 -6.18 12.81 -7.97
N GLU A 269 -6.88 13.28 -6.95
CA GLU A 269 -8.15 12.72 -6.50
C GLU A 269 -9.23 13.79 -6.64
N ILE A 270 -10.35 13.48 -7.29
CA ILE A 270 -11.51 14.38 -7.30
C ILE A 270 -12.28 14.18 -6.00
N LEU A 271 -12.53 15.27 -5.29
CA LEU A 271 -13.31 15.30 -4.07
C LEU A 271 -14.80 15.31 -4.41
N ASP A 272 -15.60 14.61 -3.60
CA ASP A 272 -17.05 14.51 -3.79
C ASP A 272 -17.78 15.81 -3.41
N THR A 273 -17.10 16.73 -2.70
CA THR A 273 -17.60 18.05 -2.38
C THR A 273 -17.24 19.07 -3.46
N PRO A 274 -18.22 19.63 -4.19
CA PRO A 274 -17.94 20.67 -5.17
C PRO A 274 -17.49 21.96 -4.48
N CYS A 275 -16.85 22.85 -5.24
CA CYS A 275 -16.41 24.15 -4.73
C CYS A 275 -17.61 24.97 -4.26
N LYS A 276 -17.63 25.37 -2.98
CA LYS A 276 -18.72 26.18 -2.41
C LYS A 276 -18.93 27.55 -3.09
N ILE A 277 -17.93 28.06 -3.82
CA ILE A 277 -18.00 29.37 -4.50
C ILE A 277 -18.56 29.26 -5.92
N CYS A 278 -18.14 28.25 -6.69
CA CYS A 278 -18.47 28.18 -8.12
C CYS A 278 -19.14 26.85 -8.53
N GLY A 279 -19.32 25.90 -7.62
CA GLY A 279 -19.93 24.60 -7.90
C GLY A 279 -19.05 23.62 -8.70
N TRP A 280 -17.85 24.04 -9.14
CA TRP A 280 -16.96 23.18 -9.92
C TRP A 280 -16.25 22.14 -9.06
N PRO A 281 -15.87 20.98 -9.63
CA PRO A 281 -15.16 19.95 -8.88
C PRO A 281 -13.83 20.45 -8.32
N VAL A 282 -13.53 20.01 -7.10
CA VAL A 282 -12.27 20.28 -6.40
C VAL A 282 -11.41 19.03 -6.47
N ILE A 283 -10.13 19.21 -6.77
CA ILE A 283 -9.16 18.12 -6.76
C ILE A 283 -8.21 18.24 -5.58
N LEU A 284 -7.83 17.11 -5.02
CA LEU A 284 -6.78 16.95 -4.03
C LEU A 284 -5.52 16.42 -4.73
N VAL A 285 -4.41 17.12 -4.56
CA VAL A 285 -3.13 16.78 -5.18
C VAL A 285 -2.17 16.30 -4.09
N ARG A 286 -1.68 15.06 -4.23
CA ARG A 286 -0.65 14.51 -3.33
C ARG A 286 0.66 14.33 -4.08
N ARG A 287 1.74 14.93 -3.59
CA ARG A 287 3.09 14.81 -4.16
C ARG A 287 4.02 14.23 -3.10
N SER A 288 4.94 13.35 -3.52
CA SER A 288 5.95 12.81 -2.61
C SER A 288 6.80 13.95 -2.03
N GLY A 289 6.97 13.96 -0.71
CA GLY A 289 7.76 14.97 0.01
C GLY A 289 7.17 16.39 0.09
N LYS A 290 5.94 16.63 -0.39
CA LYS A 290 5.28 17.95 -0.30
C LYS A 290 3.91 17.82 0.38
N ARG A 291 3.47 18.90 1.03
CA ARG A 291 2.15 18.96 1.67
C ARG A 291 1.05 18.79 0.60
N PRO A 292 0.05 17.93 0.84
CA PRO A 292 -1.09 17.80 -0.05
C PRO A 292 -1.91 19.09 -0.03
N TYR A 293 -2.47 19.45 -1.19
CA TYR A 293 -3.27 20.68 -1.31
C TYR A 293 -4.50 20.46 -2.17
N ARG A 294 -5.56 21.23 -1.88
CA ARG A 294 -6.80 21.21 -2.65
C ARG A 294 -6.77 22.33 -3.69
N THR A 295 -7.35 22.12 -4.86
CA THR A 295 -7.50 23.20 -5.84
C THR A 295 -8.80 23.03 -6.63
N CYS A 296 -9.51 24.13 -6.84
CA CYS A 296 -10.62 24.17 -7.76
C CYS A 296 -10.09 24.11 -9.21
N LEU A 297 -10.79 23.38 -10.07
CA LEU A 297 -10.42 23.24 -11.48
C LEU A 297 -10.77 24.47 -12.31
N ASN A 298 -11.78 25.24 -11.91
CA ASN A 298 -12.16 26.47 -12.59
C ASN A 298 -11.02 27.50 -12.50
N PRO A 299 -10.39 27.90 -13.62
CA PRO A 299 -9.30 28.86 -13.62
C PRO A 299 -9.68 30.23 -13.08
N SER A 300 -10.95 30.62 -13.22
CA SER A 300 -11.47 31.92 -12.82
C SER A 300 -12.01 31.94 -11.39
N CYS A 301 -11.91 30.84 -10.64
CA CYS A 301 -12.43 30.77 -9.28
C CYS A 301 -11.50 31.47 -8.28
N SER A 302 -12.06 32.41 -7.51
CA SER A 302 -11.36 33.15 -6.46
C SER A 302 -10.80 32.27 -5.34
N SER A 303 -11.36 31.07 -5.12
CA SER A 303 -10.84 30.13 -4.10
C SER A 303 -9.60 29.36 -4.54
N LYS A 304 -9.14 29.50 -5.79
CA LYS A 304 -8.08 28.65 -6.35
C LYS A 304 -6.74 28.80 -5.63
N ASN A 305 -6.43 29.98 -5.11
CA ASN A 305 -5.25 30.19 -4.26
C ASN A 305 -5.55 29.87 -2.79
N ARG A 306 -6.73 30.23 -2.28
CA ARG A 306 -7.14 29.91 -0.90
C ARG A 306 -7.10 28.41 -0.58
N LEU A 307 -7.56 27.55 -1.50
CA LEU A 307 -7.63 26.10 -1.29
C LEU A 307 -6.24 25.42 -1.26
N LYS A 308 -5.20 26.08 -1.79
CA LYS A 308 -3.83 25.55 -1.75
C LYS A 308 -3.27 25.53 -0.32
N ASP A 309 -3.81 26.36 0.56
CA ASP A 309 -3.34 26.57 1.92
C ASP A 309 -4.19 25.83 2.99
N VAL A 310 -5.30 25.18 2.58
CA VAL A 310 -6.22 24.50 3.49
C VAL A 310 -5.75 23.07 3.78
N TYR A 311 -4.76 22.96 4.66
CA TYR A 311 -4.57 21.80 5.53
C TYR A 311 -4.44 22.22 7.01
N ASN A 312 -4.88 23.45 7.34
CA ASN A 312 -4.73 24.03 8.68
C ASN A 312 -6.03 24.22 9.45
N GLN A 313 -7.18 23.77 8.95
CA GLN A 313 -8.42 23.83 9.73
C GLN A 313 -9.28 22.57 9.54
N GLN A 314 -9.40 21.86 10.66
CA GLN A 314 -10.42 20.88 11.07
C GLN A 314 -10.25 19.43 10.61
N GLU A 315 -9.99 18.59 11.63
CA GLU A 315 -10.66 17.32 12.01
C GLU A 315 -11.10 16.36 10.90
#